data_AF-A0A1H2LP06-F1
#
_entry.id   AF-A0A1H2LP06-F1
#
_cell.length_a   1.000
_cell.length_b   1.000
_cell.length_c   1.000
_cell.angle_alpha   90.00
_cell.angle_beta   90.00
_cell.angle_gamma   90.00
#
_symmetry.space_group_name_H-M   'P 1'
#
loop_
_entity.id
_entity.type
_entity.pdbx_description
1 polymer ?
#
loop_
_entity_poly.entity_id
_entity_poly.type
_entity_poly.pdbx_seq_one_letter_code
_entity_poly.pdbx_strand_id
1 'polypeptide(L)'
;MSGQEAANAGKVAAPSEVVDNRCFAVRHAMALIDLKGRRTEAAEKLLSSICDALKADSRVKELTRPPLRPHLVYRGEAYPWVKNYESDLPLTGRDHFHTLQLSDPILFSVNVPAENQEEFRGVKTFPRGSYFVSWDGISLTVMWEQQSPGTVSVAAGRVAIDVLRDAIKRSYLGLYVQACNPNCQNIFTHANALLVFPGVEAPKSMWQTVMFTLPARLADKDPGEILTWWHRRVRQPFFLFSLYKNGARRIRDIESIVSRRLFTLLALQQQRAQLRVTPIRKRFAAWARLWGWKRKTRKAMADIWLGLAAIGFINRQWSEDRRRFTEQIDEGEGKLRPLFDQDSTDDLAAIDTMDLSLAREALDYSSARLDSRSMVAVTALAGLAGLLGALLGAALASE
;
A
#
# COMPACT_ATOMS: atom_id res chain seq x y z
N MET A 1 -10.49 -42.82 -69.69
CA MET A 1 -9.67 -42.34 -68.57
C MET A 1 -10.19 -40.96 -68.14
N SER A 2 -11.14 -40.93 -67.21
CA SER A 2 -11.67 -39.69 -66.62
C SER A 2 -11.39 -39.72 -65.11
N GLY A 3 -10.27 -39.13 -64.72
CA GLY A 3 -9.82 -39.05 -63.33
C GLY A 3 -10.43 -37.82 -62.65
N GLN A 4 -11.64 -37.94 -62.11
CA GLN A 4 -12.29 -36.84 -61.40
C GLN A 4 -13.24 -37.29 -60.27
N GLU A 5 -12.92 -38.38 -59.56
CA GLU A 5 -13.76 -38.90 -58.47
C GLU A 5 -13.02 -39.25 -57.16
N ALA A 6 -11.81 -38.73 -56.93
CA ALA A 6 -11.01 -39.09 -55.75
C ALA A 6 -10.44 -37.90 -54.96
N ALA A 7 -11.25 -36.86 -54.68
CA ALA A 7 -10.79 -35.71 -53.89
C ALA A 7 -11.82 -35.16 -52.89
N ASN A 8 -12.77 -35.97 -52.40
CA ASN A 8 -13.76 -35.50 -51.42
C ASN A 8 -13.97 -36.43 -50.21
N ALA A 9 -13.01 -37.31 -49.91
CA ALA A 9 -13.00 -38.10 -48.68
C ALA A 9 -11.96 -37.53 -47.72
N GLY A 10 -12.40 -36.88 -46.64
CA GLY A 10 -11.53 -36.60 -45.49
C GLY A 10 -11.39 -35.14 -45.03
N LYS A 11 -12.38 -34.28 -45.24
CA LYS A 11 -12.53 -33.11 -44.34
C LYS A 11 -13.25 -33.62 -43.09
N VAL A 12 -12.47 -34.12 -42.13
CA VAL A 12 -12.95 -34.30 -40.75
C VAL A 12 -13.44 -32.91 -40.33
N ALA A 13 -14.76 -32.77 -40.16
CA ALA A 13 -15.33 -31.56 -39.59
C ALA A 13 -14.58 -31.33 -38.27
N ALA A 14 -13.89 -30.18 -38.16
CA ALA A 14 -13.34 -29.77 -36.88
C ALA A 14 -14.46 -29.93 -35.85
N PRO A 15 -14.22 -30.63 -34.73
CA PRO A 15 -15.25 -30.81 -33.72
C PRO A 15 -15.85 -29.44 -33.46
N SER A 16 -17.17 -29.31 -33.64
CA SER A 16 -17.90 -28.08 -33.40
C SER A 16 -17.48 -27.60 -32.01
N GLU A 17 -16.65 -26.57 -31.94
CA GLU A 17 -16.14 -26.06 -30.68
C GLU A 17 -17.35 -25.69 -29.84
N VAL A 18 -17.59 -26.48 -28.78
CA VAL A 18 -18.61 -26.14 -27.80
C VAL A 18 -18.13 -24.85 -27.16
N VAL A 19 -18.74 -23.73 -27.57
CA VAL A 19 -18.43 -22.43 -27.02
C VAL A 19 -18.95 -22.41 -25.59
N ASP A 20 -18.06 -22.56 -24.63
CA ASP A 20 -18.38 -22.34 -23.22
C ASP A 20 -18.69 -20.86 -23.02
N ASN A 21 -19.96 -20.53 -22.85
CA ASN A 21 -20.44 -19.16 -22.66
C ASN A 21 -20.25 -18.65 -21.23
N ARG A 22 -19.62 -19.42 -20.33
CA ARG A 22 -19.34 -18.96 -18.98
C ARG A 22 -18.37 -17.79 -18.99
N CYS A 23 -18.60 -16.86 -18.07
CA CYS A 23 -17.67 -15.77 -17.80
C CYS A 23 -17.52 -15.60 -16.29
N PHE A 24 -16.34 -15.16 -15.87
CA PHE A 24 -16.02 -14.99 -14.46
C PHE A 24 -15.59 -13.57 -14.18
N ALA A 25 -16.31 -12.88 -13.30
CA ALA A 25 -15.87 -11.60 -12.80
C ALA A 25 -14.88 -11.82 -11.66
N VAL A 26 -13.83 -11.01 -11.65
CA VAL A 26 -12.74 -11.10 -10.69
C VAL A 26 -12.41 -9.72 -10.15
N ARG A 27 -12.25 -9.65 -8.83
CA ARG A 27 -11.78 -8.47 -8.12
C ARG A 27 -10.56 -8.82 -7.29
N HIS A 28 -9.65 -7.86 -7.20
CA HIS A 28 -8.40 -8.03 -6.47
C HIS A 28 -8.30 -7.03 -5.33
N ALA A 29 -7.68 -7.43 -4.23
CA ALA A 29 -7.38 -6.54 -3.11
C ALA A 29 -5.97 -6.85 -2.57
N MET A 30 -5.32 -5.82 -2.04
CA MET A 30 -4.14 -5.99 -1.19
C MET A 30 -4.63 -6.18 0.25
N ALA A 31 -4.75 -7.43 0.67
CA ALA A 31 -5.21 -7.83 2.00
C ALA A 31 -4.03 -8.43 2.77
N LEU A 32 -3.27 -7.57 3.44
CA LEU A 32 -2.04 -7.93 4.13
C LEU A 32 -2.34 -8.49 5.52
N ILE A 33 -1.72 -9.63 5.85
CA ILE A 33 -1.76 -10.16 7.20
C ILE A 33 -0.83 -9.36 8.13
N ASP A 34 -1.31 -9.03 9.32
CA ASP A 34 -0.53 -8.44 10.41
C ASP A 34 -0.25 -9.52 11.44
N LEU A 35 1.04 -9.84 11.61
CA LEU A 35 1.49 -10.90 12.50
C LEU A 35 1.37 -10.57 14.00
N LYS A 36 1.02 -9.34 14.40
CA LYS A 36 0.78 -8.93 15.80
C LYS A 36 1.88 -9.39 16.77
N GLY A 37 3.15 -9.27 16.36
CA GLY A 37 4.32 -9.68 17.15
C GLY A 37 4.73 -11.15 17.02
N ARG A 38 3.94 -11.99 16.33
CA ARG A 38 4.22 -13.42 16.07
C ARG A 38 5.17 -13.63 14.87
N ARG A 39 6.14 -12.73 14.71
CA ARG A 39 7.03 -12.69 13.52
C ARG A 39 7.94 -13.91 13.38
N THR A 40 8.28 -14.56 14.50
CA THR A 40 9.17 -15.73 14.56
C THR A 40 8.43 -17.06 14.47
N GLU A 41 7.10 -17.04 14.53
CA GLU A 41 6.33 -18.27 14.52
C GLU A 41 6.36 -18.95 13.15
N ALA A 42 6.49 -20.28 13.16
CA ALA A 42 6.50 -21.08 11.94
C ALA A 42 5.26 -20.80 11.08
N ALA A 43 5.49 -20.55 9.78
CA ALA A 43 4.42 -20.23 8.84
C ALA A 43 3.37 -21.34 8.76
N GLU A 44 3.75 -22.60 8.99
CA GLU A 44 2.83 -23.75 9.04
C GLU A 44 1.82 -23.67 10.19
N LYS A 45 2.27 -23.21 11.37
CA LYS A 45 1.40 -23.04 12.53
C LYS A 45 0.43 -21.89 12.32
N LEU A 46 0.90 -20.79 11.73
CA LEU A 46 0.04 -19.66 11.32
C LEU A 46 -0.99 -20.12 10.29
N LEU A 47 -0.56 -20.82 9.25
CA LEU A 47 -1.44 -21.36 8.21
C LEU A 47 -2.51 -22.29 8.79
N SER A 48 -2.12 -23.21 9.68
CA SER A 48 -3.06 -24.13 10.34
C SER A 48 -4.12 -23.36 11.12
N SER A 49 -3.70 -22.42 11.96
CA SER A 49 -4.58 -21.54 12.75
C SER A 49 -5.60 -20.80 11.87
N ILE A 50 -5.15 -20.24 10.74
CA ILE A 50 -5.99 -19.50 9.80
C ILE A 50 -7.00 -20.44 9.12
N CYS A 51 -6.54 -21.59 8.63
CA CYS A 51 -7.41 -22.56 7.98
C CYS A 51 -8.48 -23.11 8.94
N ASP A 52 -8.11 -23.40 10.19
CA ASP A 52 -9.06 -23.86 11.22
C ASP A 52 -10.11 -22.78 11.51
N ALA A 53 -9.69 -21.51 11.60
CA ALA A 53 -10.59 -20.38 11.81
C ALA A 53 -11.52 -20.12 10.61
N LEU A 54 -11.03 -20.28 9.37
CA LEU A 54 -11.86 -20.20 8.15
C LEU A 54 -12.88 -21.33 8.11
N LYS A 55 -12.46 -22.58 8.41
CA LYS A 55 -13.33 -23.75 8.43
C LYS A 55 -14.45 -23.63 9.48
N ALA A 56 -14.20 -22.91 10.57
CA ALA A 56 -15.19 -22.63 11.61
C ALA A 56 -16.23 -21.57 11.22
N ASP A 57 -16.10 -20.90 10.06
CA ASP A 57 -17.09 -19.96 9.56
C ASP A 57 -18.13 -20.68 8.69
N SER A 58 -19.41 -20.63 9.08
CA SER A 58 -20.50 -21.36 8.40
C SER A 58 -20.77 -20.91 6.96
N ARG A 59 -20.26 -19.74 6.58
CA ARG A 59 -20.34 -19.19 5.21
C ARG A 59 -19.32 -19.83 4.28
N VAL A 60 -18.25 -20.41 4.82
CA VAL A 60 -17.23 -21.14 4.06
C VAL A 60 -17.73 -22.55 3.76
N LYS A 61 -17.78 -22.92 2.48
CA LYS A 61 -18.27 -24.24 2.04
C LYS A 61 -17.15 -25.21 1.73
N GLU A 62 -16.15 -24.73 1.01
CA GLU A 62 -14.96 -25.50 0.67
C GLU A 62 -13.72 -24.72 1.10
N LEU A 63 -12.70 -25.45 1.54
CA LEU A 63 -11.42 -24.89 1.95
C LEU A 63 -10.32 -25.85 1.54
N THR A 64 -9.44 -25.39 0.67
CA THR A 64 -8.24 -26.10 0.26
C THR A 64 -7.04 -25.42 0.91
N ARG A 65 -6.42 -26.15 1.85
CA ARG A 65 -5.17 -25.73 2.47
C ARG A 65 -4.02 -25.93 1.48
N PRO A 66 -3.19 -24.90 1.22
CA PRO A 66 -2.08 -25.02 0.30
C PRO A 66 -0.93 -25.86 0.89
N PRO A 67 -0.13 -26.53 0.04
CA PRO A 67 1.17 -27.01 0.47
C PRO A 67 2.05 -25.81 0.82
N LEU A 68 2.75 -25.88 1.95
CA LEU A 68 3.69 -24.84 2.36
C LEU A 68 5.10 -25.21 1.90
N ARG A 69 5.74 -24.30 1.16
CA ARG A 69 7.14 -24.39 0.73
C ARG A 69 7.94 -23.31 1.46
N PRO A 70 8.60 -23.62 2.60
CA PRO A 70 9.19 -22.61 3.47
C PRO A 70 10.18 -21.67 2.79
N HIS A 71 10.91 -22.13 1.79
CA HIS A 71 11.87 -21.34 1.01
C HIS A 71 11.23 -20.32 0.05
N LEU A 72 9.92 -20.42 -0.20
CA LEU A 72 9.14 -19.49 -1.03
C LEU A 72 8.19 -18.62 -0.20
N VAL A 73 8.29 -18.69 1.13
CA VAL A 73 7.53 -17.82 2.03
C VAL A 73 8.27 -16.50 2.16
N TYR A 74 7.57 -15.40 1.92
CA TYR A 74 8.11 -14.05 2.11
C TYR A 74 7.65 -13.49 3.45
N ARG A 75 8.58 -12.86 4.18
CA ARG A 75 8.27 -12.03 5.35
C ARG A 75 8.74 -10.63 5.06
N GLY A 76 7.89 -9.66 5.35
CA GLY A 76 8.18 -8.26 5.09
C GLY A 76 7.58 -7.33 6.12
N GLU A 77 7.74 -6.05 5.85
CA GLU A 77 7.16 -4.96 6.63
C GLU A 77 6.15 -4.22 5.77
N ALA A 78 5.03 -3.87 6.37
CA ALA A 78 3.99 -3.07 5.74
C ALA A 78 3.70 -1.84 6.61
N TYR A 79 3.53 -0.70 5.95
CA TYR A 79 3.29 0.59 6.57
C TYR A 79 1.81 0.95 6.38
N PRO A 80 0.98 0.82 7.43
CA PRO A 80 -0.40 1.23 7.36
C PRO A 80 -0.46 2.76 7.26
N TRP A 81 -1.50 3.26 6.60
CA TRP A 81 -1.74 4.69 6.55
C TRP A 81 -1.88 5.31 7.95
N VAL A 82 -1.11 6.37 8.20
CA VAL A 82 -1.15 7.07 9.48
C VAL A 82 -2.26 8.13 9.48
N LYS A 83 -3.35 7.85 10.22
CA LYS A 83 -4.44 8.81 10.42
C LYS A 83 -4.02 10.03 11.26
N ASN A 84 -3.03 9.88 12.14
CA ASN A 84 -2.56 10.93 13.04
C ASN A 84 -1.06 11.27 12.81
N TYR A 85 -0.83 12.30 12.01
CA TYR A 85 0.49 12.82 11.66
C TYR A 85 1.17 13.63 12.77
N GLU A 86 0.57 13.75 13.95
CA GLU A 86 1.27 14.32 15.11
C GLU A 86 2.32 13.36 15.68
N SER A 87 2.20 12.08 15.35
CA SER A 87 3.13 11.04 15.77
C SER A 87 4.46 11.12 15.00
N ASP A 88 5.57 10.88 15.70
CA ASP A 88 6.90 10.71 15.11
C ASP A 88 7.12 9.29 14.58
N LEU A 89 6.08 8.45 14.61
CA LEU A 89 6.17 7.04 14.26
C LEU A 89 6.68 6.83 12.83
N PRO A 90 6.22 7.61 11.82
CA PRO A 90 6.75 7.44 10.47
C PRO A 90 8.22 7.81 10.31
N LEU A 91 8.74 8.71 11.15
CA LEU A 91 10.17 9.02 11.14
C LEU A 91 10.99 7.93 11.82
N THR A 92 10.45 7.32 12.88
CA THR A 92 11.13 6.28 13.65
C THR A 92 10.98 4.87 13.09
N GLY A 93 10.10 4.66 12.11
CA GLY A 93 9.81 3.32 11.58
C GLY A 93 8.89 2.50 12.47
N ARG A 94 8.38 3.01 13.60
CA ARG A 94 7.67 2.20 14.60
C ARG A 94 6.18 1.94 14.29
N ASP A 95 5.69 2.48 13.19
CA ASP A 95 4.31 2.29 12.72
C ASP A 95 4.11 1.11 11.77
N HIS A 96 5.18 0.41 11.37
CA HIS A 96 5.05 -0.78 10.54
C HIS A 96 4.45 -1.96 11.33
N PHE A 97 3.89 -2.91 10.58
CA PHE A 97 3.62 -4.25 11.07
C PHE A 97 4.34 -5.28 10.19
N HIS A 98 4.58 -6.47 10.74
CA HIS A 98 5.17 -7.57 9.98
C HIS A 98 4.08 -8.34 9.23
N THR A 99 4.33 -8.60 7.95
CA THR A 99 3.45 -9.37 7.06
C THR A 99 4.11 -10.68 6.61
N LEU A 100 3.29 -11.57 6.04
CA LEU A 100 3.68 -12.88 5.55
C LEU A 100 2.98 -13.13 4.20
N GLN A 101 3.74 -13.47 3.17
CA GLN A 101 3.22 -14.09 1.96
C GLN A 101 3.48 -15.59 2.01
N LEU A 102 2.43 -16.38 1.83
CA LEU A 102 2.51 -17.83 1.72
C LEU A 102 3.12 -18.23 0.38
N SER A 103 3.69 -19.44 0.34
CA SER A 103 4.23 -20.00 -0.90
C SER A 103 3.16 -20.31 -1.94
N ASP A 104 1.93 -20.55 -1.52
CA ASP A 104 0.76 -20.89 -2.32
C ASP A 104 -0.49 -20.36 -1.60
N PRO A 105 -1.56 -19.97 -2.32
CA PRO A 105 -2.72 -19.33 -1.70
C PRO A 105 -3.61 -20.33 -0.95
N ILE A 106 -4.26 -19.85 0.10
CA ILE A 106 -5.45 -20.48 0.66
C ILE A 106 -6.59 -20.28 -0.33
N LEU A 107 -7.20 -21.39 -0.78
CA LEU A 107 -8.37 -21.35 -1.63
C LEU A 107 -9.60 -21.73 -0.81
N PHE A 108 -10.67 -20.96 -0.93
CA PHE A 108 -11.93 -21.28 -0.26
C PHE A 108 -13.13 -20.72 -1.02
N SER A 109 -14.30 -21.32 -0.82
CA SER A 109 -15.56 -20.82 -1.38
C SER A 109 -16.46 -20.27 -0.28
N VAL A 110 -17.06 -19.11 -0.54
CA VAL A 110 -17.99 -18.41 0.36
C VAL A 110 -19.36 -18.37 -0.30
N ASN A 111 -20.38 -18.85 0.42
CA ASN A 111 -21.76 -18.79 -0.05
C ASN A 111 -22.60 -18.00 0.97
N VAL A 112 -23.09 -16.85 0.53
CA VAL A 112 -23.97 -15.97 1.32
C VAL A 112 -25.11 -15.48 0.42
N PRO A 113 -26.37 -15.71 0.82
CA PRO A 113 -27.52 -15.19 0.07
C PRO A 113 -27.43 -13.68 -0.13
N ALA A 114 -27.86 -13.18 -1.29
CA ALA A 114 -27.72 -11.78 -1.67
C ALA A 114 -28.41 -10.83 -0.68
N GLU A 115 -29.54 -11.25 -0.12
CA GLU A 115 -30.30 -10.55 0.90
C GLU A 115 -29.55 -10.35 2.23
N ASN A 116 -28.55 -11.18 2.51
CA ASN A 116 -27.73 -11.13 3.72
C ASN A 116 -26.41 -10.38 3.51
N GLN A 117 -26.19 -9.79 2.32
CA GLN A 117 -24.99 -9.01 2.03
C GLN A 117 -25.23 -7.51 2.30
N GLU A 118 -24.27 -6.86 2.95
CA GLU A 118 -24.37 -5.45 3.30
C GLU A 118 -24.30 -4.55 2.07
N GLU A 119 -25.21 -3.58 2.00
CA GLU A 119 -25.22 -2.53 1.00
C GLU A 119 -23.91 -1.74 0.98
N PHE A 120 -23.38 -1.45 -0.22
CA PHE A 120 -22.20 -0.61 -0.37
C PHE A 120 -22.45 0.53 -1.34
N ARG A 121 -22.31 1.77 -0.87
CA ARG A 121 -22.48 3.00 -1.67
C ARG A 121 -23.82 3.06 -2.43
N GLY A 122 -24.91 2.65 -1.80
CA GLY A 122 -26.23 2.64 -2.44
C GLY A 122 -26.50 1.42 -3.33
N VAL A 123 -25.55 0.50 -3.47
CA VAL A 123 -25.65 -0.66 -4.36
C VAL A 123 -26.01 -1.90 -3.55
N LYS A 124 -27.15 -2.51 -3.90
CA LYS A 124 -27.68 -3.77 -3.33
C LYS A 124 -27.66 -4.94 -4.32
N THR A 125 -27.06 -4.75 -5.49
CA THR A 125 -26.96 -5.80 -6.52
C THR A 125 -25.74 -6.66 -6.24
N PHE A 126 -25.99 -7.87 -5.77
CA PHE A 126 -24.95 -8.88 -5.53
C PHE A 126 -25.11 -10.03 -6.54
N PRO A 127 -24.01 -10.61 -7.03
CA PRO A 127 -24.08 -11.83 -7.83
C PRO A 127 -24.72 -12.95 -7.00
N ARG A 128 -25.55 -13.74 -7.67
CA ARG A 128 -26.14 -14.95 -7.10
C ARG A 128 -25.11 -16.07 -7.16
N GLY A 129 -24.96 -16.85 -6.09
CA GLY A 129 -24.09 -18.02 -6.05
C GLY A 129 -22.90 -17.87 -5.11
N SER A 130 -21.86 -18.67 -5.38
CA SER A 130 -20.66 -18.74 -4.54
C SER A 130 -19.57 -17.79 -5.03
N TYR A 131 -18.85 -17.20 -4.09
CA TYR A 131 -17.56 -16.57 -4.35
C TYR A 131 -16.44 -17.59 -4.18
N PHE A 132 -15.51 -17.62 -5.11
CA PHE A 132 -14.27 -18.37 -5.05
C PHE A 132 -13.15 -17.42 -4.67
N VAL A 133 -12.42 -17.74 -3.62
CA VAL A 133 -11.46 -16.83 -2.98
C VAL A 133 -10.08 -17.47 -2.95
N SER A 134 -9.07 -16.69 -3.34
CA SER A 134 -7.67 -17.06 -3.29
C SER A 134 -6.91 -16.00 -2.52
N TRP A 135 -6.23 -16.38 -1.44
CA TRP A 135 -5.48 -15.46 -0.61
C TRP A 135 -4.12 -16.02 -0.19
N ASP A 136 -3.04 -15.29 -0.45
CA ASP A 136 -1.68 -15.73 -0.13
C ASP A 136 -1.06 -14.96 1.04
N GLY A 137 -1.85 -14.27 1.86
CA GLY A 137 -1.34 -13.44 2.97
C GLY A 137 -1.09 -11.97 2.61
N ILE A 138 -1.03 -11.64 1.30
CA ILE A 138 -0.85 -10.27 0.81
C ILE A 138 -1.89 -9.94 -0.26
N SER A 139 -2.01 -10.78 -1.27
CA SER A 139 -2.92 -10.62 -2.40
C SER A 139 -4.18 -11.45 -2.21
N LEU A 140 -5.33 -10.82 -2.37
CA LEU A 140 -6.64 -11.45 -2.34
C LEU A 140 -7.27 -11.34 -3.72
N THR A 141 -7.75 -12.47 -4.23
CA THR A 141 -8.55 -12.55 -5.45
C THR A 141 -9.90 -13.13 -5.10
N VAL A 142 -10.97 -12.44 -5.49
CA VAL A 142 -12.35 -12.92 -5.34
C VAL A 142 -12.96 -13.04 -6.73
N MET A 143 -13.41 -14.24 -7.06
CA MET A 143 -13.99 -14.59 -8.35
C MET A 143 -15.41 -15.12 -8.16
N TRP A 144 -16.28 -14.87 -9.13
CA TRP A 144 -17.59 -15.53 -9.21
C TRP A 144 -18.02 -15.65 -10.66
N GLU A 145 -18.90 -16.61 -10.92
CA GLU A 145 -19.49 -16.81 -12.23
C GLU A 145 -20.54 -15.73 -12.52
N GLN A 146 -20.43 -15.09 -13.69
CA GLN A 146 -21.41 -14.15 -14.20
C GLN A 146 -22.28 -14.82 -15.26
N GLN A 147 -23.59 -14.61 -15.17
CA GLN A 147 -24.55 -15.11 -16.16
C GLN A 147 -24.42 -14.44 -17.52
N SER A 148 -23.90 -13.21 -17.55
CA SER A 148 -23.68 -12.46 -18.78
C SER A 148 -22.45 -11.56 -18.64
N PRO A 149 -21.63 -11.40 -19.69
CA PRO A 149 -20.59 -10.38 -19.75
C PRO A 149 -21.22 -9.00 -19.55
N GLY A 150 -20.96 -8.37 -18.42
CA GLY A 150 -21.63 -7.13 -18.05
C GLY A 150 -20.90 -6.38 -16.93
N THR A 151 -21.55 -5.33 -16.43
CA THR A 151 -20.96 -4.51 -15.36
C THR A 151 -20.72 -5.35 -14.10
N VAL A 152 -19.49 -5.34 -13.62
CA VAL A 152 -19.09 -5.94 -12.35
C VAL A 152 -19.60 -5.06 -11.21
N SER A 153 -20.44 -5.60 -10.32
CA SER A 153 -20.94 -4.84 -9.17
C SER A 153 -19.81 -4.46 -8.22
N VAL A 154 -19.76 -3.17 -7.85
CA VAL A 154 -18.78 -2.64 -6.89
C VAL A 154 -18.99 -3.16 -5.46
N ALA A 155 -20.16 -3.74 -5.16
CA ALA A 155 -20.48 -4.34 -3.87
C ALA A 155 -20.11 -5.84 -3.81
N ALA A 156 -19.90 -6.48 -4.96
CA ALA A 156 -19.62 -7.91 -5.04
C ALA A 156 -18.30 -8.30 -4.38
N GLY A 157 -18.28 -9.45 -3.71
CA GLY A 157 -17.09 -10.05 -3.12
C GLY A 157 -16.66 -9.48 -1.76
N ARG A 158 -17.30 -8.41 -1.26
CA ARG A 158 -16.96 -7.81 0.04
C ARG A 158 -17.09 -8.79 1.20
N VAL A 159 -18.10 -9.66 1.15
CA VAL A 159 -18.32 -10.69 2.16
C VAL A 159 -17.13 -11.64 2.34
N ALA A 160 -16.34 -11.89 1.28
CA ALA A 160 -15.13 -12.69 1.38
C ALA A 160 -14.05 -12.01 2.25
N ILE A 161 -13.96 -10.68 2.20
CA ILE A 161 -13.06 -9.91 3.06
C ILE A 161 -13.52 -9.95 4.52
N ASP A 162 -14.82 -9.92 4.77
CA ASP A 162 -15.36 -10.00 6.13
C ASP A 162 -15.14 -11.39 6.75
N VAL A 163 -15.42 -12.45 5.99
CA VAL A 163 -15.08 -13.84 6.37
C VAL A 163 -13.58 -13.97 6.68
N LEU A 164 -12.72 -13.44 5.81
CA LEU A 164 -11.28 -13.48 6.02
C LEU A 164 -10.88 -12.68 7.26
N ARG A 165 -11.42 -11.48 7.46
CA ARG A 165 -11.14 -10.64 8.63
C ARG A 165 -11.53 -11.34 9.93
N ASP A 166 -12.69 -11.99 9.97
CA ASP A 166 -13.17 -12.73 11.14
C ASP A 166 -12.26 -13.93 11.45
N ALA A 167 -11.86 -14.69 10.44
CA ALA A 167 -10.96 -15.83 10.61
C ALA A 167 -9.55 -15.41 11.09
N ILE A 168 -9.02 -14.33 10.53
CA ILE A 168 -7.72 -13.77 10.93
C ILE A 168 -7.76 -13.24 12.36
N LYS A 169 -8.86 -12.57 12.75
CA LYS A 169 -9.06 -12.11 14.13
C LYS A 169 -9.16 -13.28 15.11
N ARG A 170 -9.90 -14.34 14.79
CA ARG A 170 -9.96 -15.58 15.61
C ARG A 170 -8.60 -16.25 15.76
N SER A 171 -7.71 -16.06 14.79
CA SER A 171 -6.32 -16.55 14.84
C SER A 171 -5.37 -15.65 15.64
N TYR A 172 -5.87 -14.60 16.32
CA TYR A 172 -5.06 -13.60 17.03
C TYR A 172 -4.06 -12.86 16.11
N LEU A 173 -4.47 -12.60 14.88
CA LEU A 173 -3.72 -11.86 13.86
C LEU A 173 -4.54 -10.63 13.44
N GLY A 174 -3.95 -9.73 12.66
CA GLY A 174 -4.65 -8.61 12.05
C GLY A 174 -4.80 -8.79 10.53
N LEU A 175 -5.81 -8.16 9.94
CA LEU A 175 -5.95 -8.05 8.49
C LEU A 175 -5.99 -6.56 8.13
N TYR A 176 -5.03 -6.12 7.33
CA TYR A 176 -4.97 -4.77 6.79
C TYR A 176 -5.31 -4.80 5.29
N VAL A 177 -6.46 -4.23 4.93
CA VAL A 177 -6.84 -4.08 3.51
C VAL A 177 -6.42 -2.71 3.03
N GLN A 178 -5.44 -2.70 2.13
CA GLN A 178 -4.85 -1.51 1.56
C GLN A 178 -5.76 -0.98 0.42
N ALA A 179 -6.47 0.12 0.70
CA ALA A 179 -7.24 0.88 -0.30
C ALA A 179 -6.34 1.45 -1.41
N CYS A 180 -6.87 2.16 -2.41
CA CYS A 180 -5.99 2.83 -3.39
C CYS A 180 -5.24 4.01 -2.74
N ASN A 181 -5.96 4.87 -2.03
CA ASN A 181 -5.50 6.06 -1.36
C ASN A 181 -6.29 6.21 -0.03
N PRO A 182 -5.88 7.13 0.86
CA PRO A 182 -6.46 7.28 2.20
C PRO A 182 -7.94 7.64 2.24
N ASN A 183 -8.42 8.32 1.19
CA ASN A 183 -9.79 8.81 1.09
C ASN A 183 -10.69 7.85 0.30
N CYS A 184 -10.11 6.79 -0.24
CA CYS A 184 -10.84 5.80 -1.02
C CYS A 184 -11.40 4.71 -0.12
N GLN A 185 -12.71 4.49 -0.24
CA GLN A 185 -13.42 3.42 0.47
C GLN A 185 -13.47 2.11 -0.32
N ASN A 186 -12.94 2.09 -1.54
CA ASN A 186 -12.85 0.86 -2.34
C ASN A 186 -11.79 -0.04 -1.71
N ILE A 187 -12.21 -1.22 -1.28
CA ILE A 187 -11.35 -2.25 -0.68
C ILE A 187 -10.70 -3.16 -1.73
N PHE A 188 -11.25 -3.16 -2.94
CA PHE A 188 -10.68 -3.79 -4.12
C PHE A 188 -10.02 -2.74 -5.02
N THR A 189 -9.15 -3.19 -5.93
CA THR A 189 -8.63 -2.40 -7.04
C THR A 189 -9.77 -1.77 -7.83
N HIS A 190 -9.55 -0.60 -8.40
CA HIS A 190 -10.58 0.04 -9.23
C HIS A 190 -10.90 -0.75 -10.48
N ALA A 191 -9.89 -1.35 -11.09
CA ALA A 191 -10.06 -2.22 -12.23
C ALA A 191 -10.52 -3.62 -11.77
N ASN A 192 -11.56 -4.12 -12.44
CA ASN A 192 -12.03 -5.49 -12.34
C ASN A 192 -11.49 -6.27 -13.54
N ALA A 193 -11.32 -7.58 -13.38
CA ALA A 193 -11.04 -8.49 -14.50
C ALA A 193 -12.31 -9.27 -14.86
N LEU A 194 -12.54 -9.45 -16.15
CA LEU A 194 -13.56 -10.35 -16.69
C LEU A 194 -12.86 -11.46 -17.46
N LEU A 195 -12.92 -12.69 -16.95
CA LEU A 195 -12.35 -13.86 -17.58
C LEU A 195 -13.40 -14.49 -18.48
N VAL A 196 -13.11 -14.64 -19.77
CA VAL A 196 -14.03 -15.19 -20.77
C VAL A 196 -13.36 -16.28 -21.59
N PHE A 197 -14.10 -17.28 -22.05
CA PHE A 197 -13.58 -18.26 -22.99
C PHE A 197 -13.47 -17.68 -24.41
N PRO A 198 -12.66 -18.31 -25.30
CA PRO A 198 -12.58 -17.90 -26.69
C PRO A 198 -13.97 -17.90 -27.36
N GLY A 199 -14.27 -16.87 -28.15
CA GLY A 199 -15.55 -16.73 -28.86
C GLY A 199 -16.62 -15.91 -28.13
N VAL A 200 -16.43 -15.57 -26.85
CA VAL A 200 -17.33 -14.67 -26.12
C VAL A 200 -17.04 -13.21 -26.50
N GLU A 201 -18.06 -12.49 -27.00
CA GLU A 201 -17.91 -11.09 -27.38
C GLU A 201 -17.70 -10.18 -26.16
N ALA A 202 -16.77 -9.23 -26.29
CA ALA A 202 -16.54 -8.20 -25.29
C ALA A 202 -17.76 -7.26 -25.21
N PRO A 203 -18.27 -6.94 -24.01
CA PRO A 203 -19.26 -5.89 -23.87
C PRO A 203 -18.72 -4.55 -24.39
N LYS A 204 -19.53 -3.82 -25.16
CA LYS A 204 -19.16 -2.55 -25.83
C LYS A 204 -18.81 -1.39 -24.88
N SER A 205 -19.15 -1.51 -23.59
CA SER A 205 -18.89 -0.50 -22.57
C SER A 205 -18.60 -1.19 -21.25
N MET A 206 -17.33 -1.19 -20.85
CA MET A 206 -16.85 -1.72 -19.59
C MET A 206 -16.02 -0.66 -18.88
N TRP A 207 -16.69 0.25 -18.17
CA TRP A 207 -15.99 1.15 -17.27
C TRP A 207 -15.20 0.32 -16.25
N GLN A 208 -13.88 0.51 -16.23
CA GLN A 208 -12.96 -0.13 -15.28
C GLN A 208 -13.00 -1.68 -15.28
N THR A 209 -13.41 -2.33 -16.37
CA THR A 209 -13.34 -3.79 -16.47
C THR A 209 -12.46 -4.19 -17.65
N VAL A 210 -11.47 -5.02 -17.37
CA VAL A 210 -10.46 -5.49 -18.31
C VAL A 210 -10.75 -6.94 -18.65
N MET A 211 -10.91 -7.24 -19.92
CA MET A 211 -11.25 -8.59 -20.37
C MET A 211 -9.98 -9.43 -20.58
N PHE A 212 -10.03 -10.68 -20.12
CA PHE A 212 -8.96 -11.66 -20.32
C PHE A 212 -9.54 -12.94 -20.89
N THR A 213 -8.90 -13.45 -21.96
CA THR A 213 -9.29 -14.72 -22.56
C THR A 213 -8.67 -15.88 -21.77
N LEU A 214 -9.53 -16.80 -21.32
CA LEU A 214 -9.14 -18.06 -20.70
C LEU A 214 -8.65 -19.05 -21.77
N PRO A 215 -7.64 -19.88 -21.45
CA PRO A 215 -7.28 -21.01 -22.30
C PRO A 215 -8.47 -21.98 -22.46
N ALA A 216 -8.74 -22.44 -23.69
CA ALA A 216 -9.83 -23.39 -23.99
C ALA A 216 -9.78 -24.66 -23.13
N ARG A 217 -8.58 -25.12 -22.75
CA ARG A 217 -8.37 -26.28 -21.83
C ARG A 217 -8.97 -26.11 -20.42
N LEU A 218 -9.44 -24.91 -20.07
CA LEU A 218 -10.11 -24.62 -18.81
C LEU A 218 -11.64 -24.67 -18.91
N ALA A 219 -12.22 -24.90 -20.10
CA ALA A 219 -13.66 -24.90 -20.32
C ALA A 219 -14.39 -25.97 -19.50
N ASP A 220 -13.81 -27.15 -19.32
CA ASP A 220 -14.45 -28.21 -18.51
C ASP A 220 -13.99 -28.20 -17.05
N LYS A 221 -13.30 -27.13 -16.62
CA LYS A 221 -12.72 -27.06 -15.28
C LYS A 221 -13.64 -26.39 -14.27
N ASP A 222 -13.50 -26.87 -13.03
CA ASP A 222 -14.11 -26.28 -11.85
C ASP A 222 -13.61 -24.82 -11.66
N PRO A 223 -14.46 -23.89 -11.19
CA PRO A 223 -14.05 -22.52 -10.90
C PRO A 223 -12.82 -22.38 -9.98
N GLY A 224 -12.60 -23.29 -9.03
CA GLY A 224 -11.39 -23.31 -8.20
C GLY A 224 -10.11 -23.56 -9.00
N GLU A 225 -10.14 -24.40 -10.03
CA GLU A 225 -9.02 -24.59 -10.96
C GLU A 225 -8.76 -23.33 -11.80
N ILE A 226 -9.83 -22.69 -12.30
CA ILE A 226 -9.76 -21.42 -13.06
C ILE A 226 -9.15 -20.31 -12.18
N LEU A 227 -9.61 -20.20 -10.94
CA LEU A 227 -9.07 -19.25 -9.96
C LEU A 227 -7.60 -19.51 -9.66
N THR A 228 -7.19 -20.78 -9.55
CA THR A 228 -5.79 -21.16 -9.34
C THR A 228 -4.92 -20.73 -10.52
N TRP A 229 -5.40 -20.95 -11.75
CA TRP A 229 -4.73 -20.49 -12.95
C TRP A 229 -4.58 -18.96 -12.97
N TRP A 230 -5.67 -18.24 -12.68
CA TRP A 230 -5.67 -16.78 -12.67
C TRP A 230 -4.76 -16.22 -11.57
N HIS A 231 -4.81 -16.77 -10.36
CA HIS A 231 -3.94 -16.37 -9.27
C HIS A 231 -2.47 -16.54 -9.64
N ARG A 232 -2.06 -17.66 -10.24
CA ARG A 232 -0.66 -17.84 -10.72
C ARG A 232 -0.24 -16.75 -11.70
N ARG A 233 -1.15 -16.31 -12.57
CA ARG A 233 -0.88 -15.25 -13.56
C ARG A 233 -0.71 -13.88 -12.91
N VAL A 234 -1.46 -13.57 -11.86
CA VAL A 234 -1.48 -12.22 -11.26
C VAL A 234 -0.66 -12.10 -9.98
N ARG A 235 -0.28 -13.21 -9.34
CA ARG A 235 0.36 -13.23 -8.01
C ARG A 235 1.60 -12.36 -7.94
N GLN A 236 2.56 -12.57 -8.85
CA GLN A 236 3.82 -11.83 -8.84
C GLN A 236 3.60 -10.33 -9.12
N PRO A 237 2.82 -9.91 -10.14
CA PRO A 237 2.42 -8.51 -10.32
C PRO A 237 1.79 -7.89 -9.07
N PHE A 238 0.83 -8.55 -8.42
CA PHE A 238 0.19 -8.01 -7.20
C PHE A 238 1.14 -7.93 -6.01
N PHE A 239 2.05 -8.88 -5.87
CA PHE A 239 3.08 -8.83 -4.84
C PHE A 239 4.01 -7.62 -5.05
N LEU A 240 4.58 -7.47 -6.26
CA LEU A 240 5.44 -6.33 -6.58
C LEU A 240 4.69 -4.99 -6.47
N PHE A 241 3.42 -4.96 -6.91
CA PHE A 241 2.56 -3.80 -6.75
C PHE A 241 2.37 -3.43 -5.28
N SER A 242 2.22 -4.41 -4.38
CA SER A 242 2.09 -4.16 -2.95
C SER A 242 3.36 -3.54 -2.34
N LEU A 243 4.55 -4.01 -2.75
CA LEU A 243 5.83 -3.45 -2.29
C LEU A 243 5.99 -2.00 -2.76
N TYR A 244 5.80 -1.79 -4.05
CA TYR A 244 5.82 -0.47 -4.70
C TYR A 244 4.84 0.51 -4.00
N LYS A 245 3.58 0.09 -3.79
CA LYS A 245 2.55 0.94 -3.19
C LYS A 245 2.82 1.24 -1.72
N ASN A 246 3.35 0.26 -0.98
CA ASN A 246 3.77 0.42 0.40
C ASN A 246 4.90 1.46 0.53
N GLY A 247 5.92 1.38 -0.33
CA GLY A 247 6.99 2.38 -0.39
C GLY A 247 6.48 3.78 -0.73
N ALA A 248 5.58 3.88 -1.71
CA ALA A 248 5.01 5.17 -2.12
C ALA A 248 4.27 5.87 -0.97
N ARG A 249 3.40 5.13 -0.27
CA ARG A 249 2.68 5.66 0.90
C ARG A 249 3.61 6.11 1.99
N ARG A 250 4.65 5.32 2.24
CA ARG A 250 5.63 5.66 3.25
C ARG A 250 6.32 6.99 2.96
N ILE A 251 6.72 7.21 1.70
CA ILE A 251 7.30 8.47 1.24
C ILE A 251 6.34 9.64 1.50
N ARG A 252 5.05 9.48 1.16
CA ARG A 252 4.01 10.50 1.38
C ARG A 252 3.77 10.81 2.86
N ASP A 253 3.72 9.79 3.71
CA ASP A 253 3.55 9.98 5.16
C ASP A 253 4.72 10.76 5.78
N ILE A 254 5.95 10.47 5.36
CA ILE A 254 7.14 11.18 5.84
C ILE A 254 7.18 12.61 5.29
N GLU A 255 6.85 12.82 4.01
CA GLU A 255 6.75 14.16 3.41
C GLU A 255 5.74 15.02 4.19
N SER A 256 4.56 14.47 4.50
CA SER A 256 3.53 15.19 5.24
C SER A 256 3.99 15.59 6.64
N ILE A 257 4.86 14.82 7.28
CA ILE A 257 5.50 15.20 8.55
C ILE A 257 6.56 16.28 8.33
N VAL A 258 7.43 16.12 7.32
CA VAL A 258 8.46 17.10 6.97
C VAL A 258 7.83 18.46 6.70
N SER A 259 6.79 18.54 5.89
CA SER A 259 6.06 19.76 5.54
C SER A 259 5.43 20.43 6.77
N ARG A 260 4.84 19.66 7.70
CA ARG A 260 4.33 20.21 8.98
C ARG A 260 5.43 20.73 9.89
N ARG A 261 6.56 20.00 9.98
CA ARG A 261 7.71 20.41 10.81
C ARG A 261 8.38 21.65 10.24
N LEU A 262 8.45 21.77 8.92
CA LEU A 262 8.87 22.97 8.22
C LEU A 262 7.95 24.16 8.53
N PHE A 263 6.63 23.99 8.42
CA PHE A 263 5.69 25.03 8.82
C PHE A 263 5.88 25.45 10.29
N THR A 264 6.06 24.49 11.19
CA THR A 264 6.34 24.76 12.62
C THR A 264 7.63 25.55 12.80
N LEU A 265 8.68 25.19 12.06
CA LEU A 265 9.97 25.87 12.08
C LEU A 265 9.82 27.33 11.63
N LEU A 266 9.16 27.57 10.50
CA LEU A 266 8.92 28.91 9.95
C LEU A 266 8.03 29.76 10.87
N ALA A 267 6.96 29.17 11.43
CA ALA A 267 6.08 29.84 12.39
C ALA A 267 6.85 30.29 13.65
N LEU A 268 7.73 29.43 14.19
CA LEU A 268 8.60 29.81 15.32
C LEU A 268 9.56 30.96 14.95
N GLN A 269 10.06 31.00 13.71
CA GLN A 269 10.89 32.10 13.24
C GLN A 269 10.10 33.40 13.10
N GLN A 270 8.89 33.35 12.55
CA GLN A 270 8.01 34.50 12.41
C GLN A 270 7.61 35.07 13.77
N GLN A 271 7.21 34.23 14.73
CA GLN A 271 6.90 34.66 16.10
C GLN A 271 8.09 35.39 16.75
N ARG A 272 9.31 34.91 16.50
CA ARG A 272 10.54 35.57 16.98
C ARG A 272 10.83 36.88 16.27
N ALA A 273 10.55 36.98 14.98
CA ALA A 273 10.68 38.23 14.23
C ALA A 273 9.69 39.28 14.76
N GLN A 274 8.43 38.88 15.03
CA GLN A 274 7.39 39.76 15.58
C GLN A 274 7.74 40.30 16.98
N LEU A 275 8.45 39.54 17.83
CA LEU A 275 8.93 40.05 19.12
C LEU A 275 9.77 41.33 18.98
N ARG A 276 10.52 41.49 17.88
CA ARG A 276 11.37 42.67 17.64
C ARG A 276 10.57 43.94 17.41
N VAL A 277 9.36 43.82 16.87
CA VAL A 277 8.45 44.95 16.59
C VAL A 277 7.45 45.16 17.73
N THR A 278 7.29 44.17 18.62
CA THR A 278 6.35 44.25 19.74
C THR A 278 6.81 45.25 20.81
N PRO A 279 5.92 46.12 21.35
CA PRO A 279 6.24 47.02 22.45
C PRO A 279 6.81 46.29 23.67
N ILE A 280 7.77 46.93 24.35
CA ILE A 280 8.54 46.34 25.47
C ILE A 280 7.65 45.70 26.54
N ARG A 281 6.54 46.35 26.93
CA ARG A 281 5.62 45.82 27.95
C ARG A 281 4.98 44.48 27.56
N LYS A 282 4.62 44.31 26.28
CA LYS A 282 4.03 43.05 25.77
C LYS A 282 5.09 42.00 25.41
N ARG A 283 6.36 42.43 25.25
CA ARG A 283 7.48 41.57 24.88
C ARG A 283 7.80 40.51 25.95
N PHE A 284 7.70 40.84 27.24
CA PHE A 284 7.97 39.87 28.32
C PHE A 284 6.99 38.70 28.32
N ALA A 285 5.69 38.98 28.24
CA ALA A 285 4.66 37.95 28.16
C ALA A 285 4.82 37.07 26.90
N ALA A 286 5.13 37.70 25.76
CA ALA A 286 5.37 36.98 24.50
C ALA A 286 6.67 36.16 24.54
N TRP A 287 7.71 36.64 25.24
CA TRP A 287 8.96 35.90 25.44
C TRP A 287 8.77 34.67 26.33
N ALA A 288 7.98 34.79 27.40
CA ALA A 288 7.61 33.66 28.26
C ALA A 288 6.85 32.56 27.48
N ARG A 289 5.95 32.93 26.55
CA ARG A 289 5.27 31.96 25.66
C ARG A 289 6.23 31.24 24.71
N LEU A 290 7.33 31.90 24.35
CA LEU A 290 8.40 31.34 23.52
C LEU A 290 9.46 30.60 24.36
N TRP A 291 9.25 30.41 25.66
CA TRP A 291 10.20 29.66 26.45
C TRP A 291 10.37 28.22 25.90
N GLY A 292 11.61 27.75 25.82
CA GLY A 292 11.94 26.48 25.18
C GLY A 292 11.90 26.47 23.64
N TRP A 293 11.72 27.63 22.97
CA TRP A 293 11.69 27.68 21.50
C TRP A 293 12.93 27.03 20.86
N LYS A 294 14.12 27.20 21.44
CA LYS A 294 15.37 26.59 20.93
C LYS A 294 15.27 25.07 20.84
N ARG A 295 14.71 24.44 21.88
CA ARG A 295 14.50 22.99 21.94
C ARG A 295 13.50 22.56 20.87
N LYS A 296 12.40 23.29 20.71
CA LYS A 296 11.38 23.04 19.67
C LYS A 296 11.97 23.19 18.26
N THR A 297 12.75 24.24 18.01
CA THR A 297 13.45 24.48 16.74
C THR A 297 14.43 23.36 16.42
N ARG A 298 15.32 22.99 17.37
CA ARG A 298 16.28 21.89 17.17
C ARG A 298 15.58 20.57 16.91
N LYS A 299 14.51 20.27 17.64
CA LYS A 299 13.70 19.07 17.40
C LYS A 299 13.10 19.09 15.99
N ALA A 300 12.43 20.19 15.59
CA ALA A 300 11.86 20.30 14.26
C ALA A 300 12.92 20.16 13.16
N MET A 301 14.10 20.75 13.33
CA MET A 301 15.20 20.58 12.39
C MET A 301 15.68 19.13 12.31
N ALA A 302 15.86 18.46 13.45
CA ALA A 302 16.25 17.05 13.49
C ALA A 302 15.20 16.13 12.83
N ASP A 303 13.92 16.38 13.10
CA ASP A 303 12.79 15.65 12.48
C ASP A 303 12.79 15.84 10.95
N ILE A 304 13.02 17.06 10.45
CA ILE A 304 13.12 17.33 9.01
C ILE A 304 14.34 16.62 8.41
N TRP A 305 15.52 16.72 9.03
CA TRP A 305 16.73 16.03 8.57
C TRP A 305 16.52 14.51 8.46
N LEU A 306 15.95 13.92 9.51
CA LEU A 306 15.62 12.49 9.53
C LEU A 306 14.60 12.13 8.45
N GLY A 307 13.56 12.93 8.28
CA GLY A 307 12.55 12.73 7.25
C GLY A 307 13.12 12.79 5.82
N LEU A 308 13.97 13.78 5.53
CA LEU A 308 14.64 13.90 4.23
C LEU A 308 15.56 12.71 3.95
N ALA A 309 16.33 12.26 4.95
CA ALA A 309 17.19 11.09 4.83
C ALA A 309 16.38 9.80 4.60
N ALA A 310 15.28 9.65 5.34
CA ALA A 310 14.38 8.51 5.19
C ALA A 310 13.70 8.47 3.80
N ILE A 311 13.19 9.60 3.31
CA ILE A 311 12.65 9.70 1.96
C ILE A 311 13.71 9.32 0.93
N GLY A 312 14.93 9.84 1.03
CA GLY A 312 16.01 9.48 0.10
C GLY A 312 16.36 7.98 0.10
N PHE A 313 16.35 7.33 1.26
CA PHE A 313 16.57 5.89 1.36
C PHE A 313 15.41 5.09 0.73
N ILE A 314 14.17 5.40 1.11
CA ILE A 314 12.97 4.68 0.64
C ILE A 314 12.74 4.92 -0.84
N ASN A 315 13.03 6.12 -1.36
CA ASN A 315 12.86 6.43 -2.78
C ASN A 315 13.74 5.55 -3.69
N ARG A 316 14.94 5.17 -3.24
CA ARG A 316 15.79 4.23 -4.00
C ARG A 316 15.17 2.84 -4.05
N GLN A 317 14.71 2.33 -2.92
CA GLN A 317 14.03 1.02 -2.84
C GLN A 317 12.74 1.03 -3.66
N TRP A 318 11.92 2.08 -3.51
CA TRP A 318 10.69 2.28 -4.26
C TRP A 318 10.93 2.34 -5.77
N SER A 319 11.98 3.03 -6.22
CA SER A 319 12.33 3.10 -7.65
C SER A 319 12.67 1.72 -8.22
N GLU A 320 13.40 0.91 -7.46
CA GLU A 320 13.73 -0.47 -7.84
C GLU A 320 12.49 -1.37 -7.86
N ASP A 321 11.61 -1.27 -6.85
CA ASP A 321 10.36 -2.02 -6.79
C ASP A 321 9.41 -1.61 -7.94
N ARG A 322 9.34 -0.32 -8.27
CA ARG A 322 8.62 0.22 -9.43
C ARG A 322 9.16 -0.35 -10.74
N ARG A 323 10.49 -0.38 -10.90
CA ARG A 323 11.15 -0.94 -12.09
C ARG A 323 10.78 -2.41 -12.26
N ARG A 324 10.96 -3.22 -11.21
CA ARG A 324 10.59 -4.66 -11.22
C ARG A 324 9.12 -4.87 -11.51
N PHE A 325 8.24 -4.08 -10.90
CA PHE A 325 6.80 -4.13 -11.17
C PHE A 325 6.49 -3.83 -12.64
N THR A 326 7.10 -2.76 -13.20
CA THR A 326 6.92 -2.35 -14.59
C THR A 326 7.39 -3.43 -15.56
N GLU A 327 8.59 -3.99 -15.33
CA GLU A 327 9.13 -5.11 -16.12
C GLU A 327 8.17 -6.30 -16.08
N GLN A 328 7.70 -6.68 -14.90
CA GLN A 328 6.83 -7.84 -14.74
C GLN A 328 5.47 -7.70 -15.43
N ILE A 329 4.88 -6.50 -15.45
CA ILE A 329 3.59 -6.28 -16.15
C ILE A 329 3.76 -6.19 -17.67
N ASP A 330 4.95 -5.77 -18.13
CA ASP A 330 5.25 -5.61 -19.55
C ASP A 330 5.69 -6.93 -20.21
N GLU A 331 6.28 -7.87 -19.47
CA GLU A 331 6.65 -9.25 -19.92
C GLU A 331 5.48 -10.03 -20.57
N GLY A 332 4.23 -9.63 -20.34
CA GLY A 332 3.02 -10.25 -20.88
C GLY A 332 2.24 -9.40 -21.91
N GLU A 333 2.95 -8.63 -22.74
CA GLU A 333 2.38 -7.64 -23.69
C GLU A 333 1.64 -6.48 -22.99
N GLY A 334 1.95 -6.22 -21.72
CA GLY A 334 1.28 -5.14 -20.97
C GLY A 334 -0.20 -5.42 -20.64
N LYS A 335 -0.74 -6.62 -20.91
CA LYS A 335 -2.18 -6.92 -20.72
C LYS A 335 -2.67 -6.73 -19.29
N LEU A 336 -1.78 -6.84 -18.30
CA LEU A 336 -2.13 -6.67 -16.88
C LEU A 336 -2.06 -5.21 -16.42
N ARG A 337 -1.39 -4.32 -17.16
CA ARG A 337 -1.18 -2.91 -16.79
C ARG A 337 -2.49 -2.17 -16.45
N PRO A 338 -3.59 -2.32 -17.24
CA PRO A 338 -4.85 -1.67 -16.92
C PRO A 338 -5.47 -2.07 -15.56
N LEU A 339 -5.05 -3.20 -14.96
CA LEU A 339 -5.50 -3.59 -13.62
C LEU A 339 -4.94 -2.70 -12.50
N PHE A 340 -3.82 -2.00 -12.77
CA PHE A 340 -3.06 -1.26 -11.78
C PHE A 340 -3.00 0.24 -12.04
N ASP A 341 -3.18 0.68 -13.28
CA ASP A 341 -2.98 2.07 -13.71
C ASP A 341 -3.68 3.07 -12.78
N GLN A 342 -5.01 2.97 -12.67
CA GLN A 342 -5.80 3.88 -11.83
C GLN A 342 -5.36 3.87 -10.37
N ASP A 343 -4.98 2.71 -9.84
CA ASP A 343 -4.56 2.53 -8.46
C ASP A 343 -3.14 3.05 -8.19
N SER A 344 -2.35 3.28 -9.25
CA SER A 344 -0.95 3.72 -9.20
C SER A 344 -0.78 5.21 -9.52
N THR A 345 -1.68 5.80 -10.32
CA THR A 345 -1.58 7.19 -10.81
C THR A 345 -1.44 8.20 -9.68
N ASP A 346 -2.27 8.10 -8.64
CA ASP A 346 -2.25 9.03 -7.50
C ASP A 346 -0.90 9.00 -6.76
N ASP A 347 -0.30 7.82 -6.63
CA ASP A 347 0.96 7.62 -5.93
C ASP A 347 2.15 8.11 -6.77
N LEU A 348 2.14 7.86 -8.08
CA LEU A 348 3.13 8.40 -9.01
C LEU A 348 3.11 9.92 -9.04
N ALA A 349 1.93 10.52 -9.25
CA ALA A 349 1.79 11.96 -9.31
C ALA A 349 2.23 12.63 -8.00
N ALA A 350 1.90 12.03 -6.85
CA ALA A 350 2.31 12.56 -5.55
C ALA A 350 3.83 12.53 -5.32
N ILE A 351 4.53 11.51 -5.85
CA ILE A 351 5.99 11.40 -5.72
C ILE A 351 6.70 12.28 -6.74
N ASP A 352 6.22 12.30 -7.99
CA ASP A 352 6.83 13.08 -9.07
C ASP A 352 6.72 14.59 -8.83
N THR A 353 5.68 15.05 -8.12
CA THR A 353 5.50 16.46 -7.74
C THR A 353 6.13 16.85 -6.40
N MET A 354 6.79 15.91 -5.73
CA MET A 354 7.38 16.14 -4.41
C MET A 354 8.61 17.06 -4.51
N ASP A 355 8.46 18.30 -4.05
CA ASP A 355 9.56 19.24 -3.93
C ASP A 355 10.09 19.33 -2.50
N LEU A 356 11.30 18.82 -2.28
CA LEU A 356 11.99 18.86 -0.99
C LEU A 356 13.03 19.98 -0.90
N SER A 357 13.18 20.82 -1.93
CA SER A 357 14.17 21.91 -1.98
C SER A 357 13.91 22.94 -0.88
N LEU A 358 12.67 23.38 -0.72
CA LEU A 358 12.27 24.35 0.30
C LEU A 358 12.61 23.88 1.72
N ALA A 359 12.42 22.59 2.00
CA ALA A 359 12.77 22.02 3.30
C ALA A 359 14.29 22.02 3.54
N ARG A 360 15.10 21.73 2.51
CA ARG A 360 16.57 21.78 2.58
C ARG A 360 17.06 23.21 2.77
N GLU A 361 16.58 24.16 1.97
CA GLU A 361 16.97 25.57 2.06
C GLU A 361 16.61 26.17 3.42
N ALA A 362 15.41 25.88 3.93
CA ALA A 362 14.99 26.34 5.23
C ALA A 362 15.84 25.74 6.36
N LEU A 363 16.29 24.49 6.22
CA LEU A 363 17.22 23.87 7.16
C LEU A 363 18.59 24.55 7.13
N ASP A 364 19.17 24.78 5.95
CA ASP A 364 20.48 25.42 5.77
C ASP A 364 20.49 26.85 6.32
N TYR A 365 19.43 27.61 6.05
CA TYR A 365 19.26 28.94 6.61
C TYR A 365 19.14 28.91 8.15
N SER A 366 18.41 27.92 8.68
CA SER A 366 18.17 27.79 10.12
C SER A 366 19.41 27.32 10.88
N SER A 367 20.18 26.38 10.32
CA SER A 367 21.42 25.87 10.90
C SER A 367 22.48 26.96 10.97
N ALA A 368 22.71 27.67 9.85
CA ALA A 368 23.66 28.78 9.79
C ALA A 368 23.37 29.87 10.86
N ARG A 369 22.08 30.16 11.12
CA ARG A 369 21.67 31.13 12.15
C ARG A 369 21.80 30.64 13.59
N LEU A 370 21.69 29.33 13.83
CA LEU A 370 21.87 28.77 15.16
C LEU A 370 23.36 28.68 15.51
N ASP A 371 24.18 28.25 14.56
CA ASP A 371 25.62 28.08 14.76
C ASP A 371 26.31 29.44 14.91
N SER A 372 26.01 30.41 14.05
CA SER A 372 26.55 31.78 14.17
C SER A 372 26.21 32.44 15.52
N ARG A 373 25.05 32.17 16.10
CA ARG A 373 24.69 32.74 17.42
C ARG A 373 25.27 31.98 18.59
N SER A 374 25.51 30.67 18.45
CA SER A 374 26.24 29.91 19.45
C SER A 374 27.71 30.36 19.49
N MET A 375 28.33 30.56 18.32
CA MET A 375 29.64 31.19 18.21
C MET A 375 29.61 32.61 18.79
N VAL A 376 28.68 33.50 18.41
CA VAL A 376 28.62 34.85 18.99
C VAL A 376 28.41 34.85 20.50
N ALA A 377 27.60 33.92 21.05
CA ALA A 377 27.44 33.80 22.51
C ALA A 377 28.71 33.27 23.19
N VAL A 378 29.41 32.31 22.57
CA VAL A 378 30.69 31.80 23.05
C VAL A 378 31.79 32.85 22.93
N THR A 379 31.84 33.62 21.85
CA THR A 379 32.77 34.75 21.65
C THR A 379 32.44 35.90 22.60
N ALA A 380 31.17 36.17 22.87
CA ALA A 380 30.78 37.18 23.87
C ALA A 380 31.10 36.72 25.30
N LEU A 381 30.93 35.44 25.62
CA LEU A 381 31.32 34.86 26.91
C LEU A 381 32.83 34.77 27.08
N ALA A 382 33.57 34.41 26.02
CA ALA A 382 35.03 34.41 26.00
C ALA A 382 35.59 35.84 26.07
N GLY A 383 34.93 36.80 25.41
CA GLY A 383 35.23 38.23 25.53
C GLY A 383 34.98 38.75 26.94
N LEU A 384 33.87 38.38 27.58
CA LEU A 384 33.57 38.72 28.97
C LEU A 384 34.53 38.07 29.97
N ALA A 385 34.91 36.80 29.73
CA ALA A 385 35.91 36.09 30.54
C ALA A 385 37.32 36.69 30.38
N GLY A 386 37.69 37.11 29.17
CA GLY A 386 38.93 37.85 28.91
C GLY A 386 38.96 39.23 29.56
N LEU A 387 37.81 39.93 29.60
CA LEU A 387 37.68 41.23 30.26
C LEU A 387 37.77 41.11 31.80
N LEU A 388 37.15 40.06 32.38
CA LEU A 388 37.30 39.73 33.80
C LEU A 388 38.72 39.29 34.15
N GLY A 389 39.37 38.50 33.29
CA GLY A 389 40.78 38.10 33.44
C GLY A 389 41.73 39.29 33.37
N ALA A 390 41.49 40.25 32.47
CA ALA A 390 42.27 41.47 32.36
C ALA A 390 42.09 42.41 33.57
N LEU A 391 40.86 42.52 34.10
CA LEU A 391 40.59 43.31 35.31
C LEU A 391 41.24 42.69 36.57
N LEU A 392 41.20 41.36 36.70
CA LEU A 392 41.87 40.65 37.79
C LEU A 392 43.41 40.72 37.66
N GLY A 393 43.94 40.59 36.45
CA GLY A 393 45.38 40.74 36.19
C GLY A 393 45.88 42.17 36.44
N ALA A 394 45.09 43.19 36.10
CA ALA A 394 45.43 44.59 36.38
C ALA A 394 45.39 44.92 37.87
N ALA A 395 44.43 44.35 38.62
CA ALA A 395 44.35 44.51 40.07
C ALA A 395 45.51 43.83 40.82
N LEU A 396 45.94 42.65 40.35
CA LEU A 396 47.08 41.91 40.92
C LEU A 396 48.44 42.49 40.54
N ALA A 397 48.53 43.28 39.46
CA ALA A 397 49.76 43.96 39.05
C ALA A 397 49.93 45.35 39.70
N SER A 398 48.93 45.81 40.47
CA SER A 398 48.93 47.10 41.16
C SER A 398 49.21 47.02 42.66
N GLU A 399 49.51 45.82 43.18
CA GLU A 399 50.16 45.57 44.48
C GLU A 399 51.66 45.31 44.26
#